data_AF-A0AA96EVI7-F1
#
_entry.id   AF-A0AA96EVI7-F1
#
_cell.length_a   1.000
_cell.length_b   1.000
_cell.length_c   1.000
_cell.angle_alpha   90.00
_cell.angle_beta   90.00
_cell.angle_gamma   90.00
#
_symmetry.space_group_name_H-M   'P 1'
#
loop_
_entity.id
_entity.type
_entity.pdbx_description
1 polymer ?
#
loop_
_entity_poly.entity_id
_entity_poly.type
_entity_poly.pdbx_seq_one_letter_code
_entity_poly.pdbx_strand_id
1 'polypeptide(L)'
;MSLFKKILKFLGLEVYTISLQSFKEQFGNMMEMEWKEVKVKSPDGMISKYKTFPINEIRCKNDEGKEVILKIKPSIEMRVTYSNNKKSVFYFDKIKVENNTISGSQSRIFGFITKEIHFRDITKIEIQDGRKQFKYV
;
A
#
# COMPACT_ATOMS: atom_id res chain seq x y z
N MET A 1 -6.36 -17.90 20.31
CA MET A 1 -6.78 -16.88 19.30
C MET A 1 -8.29 -16.68 19.38
N SER A 2 -8.77 -15.45 19.59
CA SER A 2 -10.21 -15.14 19.77
C SER A 2 -11.04 -15.46 18.50
N LEU A 3 -12.28 -15.91 18.69
CA LEU A 3 -13.26 -16.20 17.62
C LEU A 3 -13.46 -14.98 16.69
N PHE A 4 -13.42 -13.77 17.25
CA PHE A 4 -13.53 -12.51 16.50
C PHE A 4 -12.39 -12.33 15.48
N LYS A 5 -11.15 -12.68 15.86
CA LYS A 5 -10.00 -12.62 14.94
C LYS A 5 -10.15 -13.61 13.77
N LYS A 6 -10.71 -14.79 14.01
CA LYS A 6 -10.99 -15.78 12.97
C LYS A 6 -12.02 -15.27 11.97
N ILE A 7 -13.06 -14.58 12.44
CA ILE A 7 -14.10 -13.97 11.59
C ILE A 7 -13.52 -12.84 10.73
N LEU A 8 -12.67 -11.95 11.28
CA LEU A 8 -12.00 -10.92 10.49
C LEU A 8 -11.06 -11.49 9.40
N LYS A 9 -10.34 -12.58 9.70
CA LYS A 9 -9.53 -13.32 8.70
C LYS A 9 -10.41 -13.91 7.59
N PHE A 10 -11.59 -14.44 7.93
CA PHE A 10 -12.54 -14.99 6.94
C PHE A 10 -13.17 -13.90 6.06
N LEU A 11 -13.47 -12.73 6.64
CA LEU A 11 -13.83 -11.50 5.92
C LEU A 11 -12.62 -10.86 5.22
N GLY A 12 -11.43 -11.49 5.32
CA GLY A 12 -10.07 -11.04 5.01
C GLY A 12 -9.86 -9.54 4.97
N LEU A 13 -10.22 -8.96 6.10
CA LEU A 13 -9.71 -7.72 6.63
C LEU A 13 -8.31 -7.95 7.22
N GLU A 14 -7.48 -8.80 6.59
CA GLU A 14 -6.17 -9.11 7.13
C GLU A 14 -5.28 -7.89 6.93
N VAL A 15 -4.81 -7.36 8.05
CA VAL A 15 -3.93 -6.21 8.11
C VAL A 15 -2.56 -6.72 8.51
N TYR A 16 -1.59 -6.44 7.65
CA TYR A 16 -0.19 -6.72 7.88
C TYR A 16 0.52 -5.45 8.31
N THR A 17 1.62 -5.60 9.03
CA THR A 17 2.45 -4.49 9.50
C THR A 17 3.81 -4.54 8.85
N ILE A 18 4.38 -3.38 8.58
CA ILE A 18 5.75 -3.23 8.11
C ILE A 18 6.43 -2.18 8.99
N SER A 19 7.63 -2.47 9.50
CA SER A 19 8.39 -1.48 10.27
C SER A 19 8.87 -0.38 9.32
N LEU A 20 9.05 0.84 9.83
CA LEU A 20 9.56 1.94 9.02
C LEU A 20 10.94 1.61 8.45
N GLN A 21 11.80 0.91 9.21
CA GLN A 21 13.08 0.44 8.73
C GLN A 21 12.94 -0.53 7.53
N SER A 22 12.14 -1.60 7.68
CA SER A 22 11.94 -2.58 6.60
C SER A 22 11.28 -1.94 5.37
N PHE A 23 10.39 -0.96 5.58
CA PHE A 23 9.81 -0.18 4.49
C PHE A 23 10.87 0.60 3.72
N LYS A 24 11.80 1.29 4.42
CA LYS A 24 12.91 2.01 3.79
C LYS A 24 13.86 1.06 3.05
N GLU A 25 14.18 -0.09 3.63
CA GLU A 25 15.05 -1.09 3.01
C GLU A 25 14.43 -1.65 1.71
N GLN A 26 13.11 -1.85 1.68
CA GLN A 26 12.42 -2.39 0.51
C GLN A 26 12.15 -1.33 -0.58
N PHE A 27 11.90 -0.08 -0.20
CA PHE A 27 11.34 0.94 -1.13
C PHE A 27 12.14 2.24 -1.19
N GLY A 28 13.22 2.39 -0.44
CA GLY A 28 14.01 3.63 -0.38
C GLY A 28 14.66 4.04 -1.71
N ASN A 29 14.98 3.06 -2.56
CA ASN A 29 15.64 3.28 -3.84
C ASN A 29 14.66 3.27 -5.03
N MET A 30 13.36 3.52 -4.78
CA MET A 30 12.34 3.58 -5.84
C MET A 30 12.75 4.48 -7.01
N MET A 31 13.42 5.61 -6.72
CA MET A 31 13.82 6.58 -7.73
C MET A 31 14.87 6.09 -8.73
N GLU A 32 15.59 5.01 -8.39
CA GLU A 32 16.56 4.36 -9.28
C GLU A 32 15.89 3.37 -10.23
N MET A 33 14.59 3.09 -10.05
CA MET A 33 13.85 2.12 -10.85
C MET A 33 13.22 2.78 -12.08
N GLU A 34 13.25 2.06 -13.20
CA GLU A 34 12.48 2.45 -14.39
C GLU A 34 10.99 2.26 -14.15
N TRP A 35 10.21 3.29 -14.47
CA TRP A 35 8.76 3.26 -14.33
C TRP A 35 8.15 2.34 -15.37
N LYS A 36 7.14 1.57 -14.98
CA LYS A 36 6.30 0.82 -15.91
C LYS A 36 4.94 1.46 -16.04
N GLU A 37 4.37 1.40 -17.23
CA GLU A 37 2.99 1.79 -17.47
C GLU A 37 2.06 0.61 -17.20
N VAL A 38 0.95 0.84 -16.53
CA VAL A 38 -0.08 -0.16 -16.26
C VAL A 38 -1.45 0.35 -16.63
N LYS A 39 -2.34 -0.57 -17.02
CA LYS A 39 -3.77 -0.32 -17.13
C LYS A 39 -4.47 -1.09 -16.01
N VAL A 40 -5.41 -0.43 -15.35
CA VAL A 40 -6.23 -1.03 -14.29
C VAL A 40 -7.70 -0.83 -14.62
N LYS A 41 -8.42 -1.94 -14.70
CA LYS A 41 -9.88 -1.96 -14.79
C LYS A 41 -10.48 -1.83 -13.41
N SER A 42 -11.36 -0.86 -13.20
CA SER A 42 -12.14 -0.65 -11.97
C SER A 42 -13.38 -1.54 -11.91
N PRO A 43 -14.02 -1.67 -10.73
CA PRO A 43 -15.21 -2.51 -10.57
C PRO A 43 -16.38 -2.14 -11.49
N ASP A 44 -16.54 -0.86 -11.81
CA ASP A 44 -17.53 -0.32 -12.76
C ASP A 44 -17.13 -0.52 -14.25
N GLY A 45 -15.96 -1.10 -14.50
CA GLY A 45 -15.48 -1.41 -15.84
C GLY A 45 -14.62 -0.31 -16.49
N MET A 46 -14.47 0.86 -15.87
CA MET A 46 -13.58 1.91 -16.41
C MET A 46 -12.12 1.45 -16.42
N ILE A 47 -11.34 1.91 -17.39
CA ILE A 47 -9.90 1.61 -17.48
C ILE A 47 -9.12 2.88 -17.14
N SER A 48 -8.31 2.81 -16.09
CA SER A 48 -7.35 3.86 -15.72
C SER A 48 -5.96 3.45 -16.17
N LYS A 49 -5.20 4.41 -16.71
CA LYS A 49 -3.83 4.22 -17.20
C LYS A 49 -2.88 5.11 -16.42
N TYR A 50 -1.82 4.54 -15.84
CA TYR A 50 -0.83 5.32 -15.07
C TYR A 50 0.53 4.62 -15.02
N LYS A 51 1.56 5.39 -14.65
CA LYS A 51 2.89 4.85 -14.38
C LYS A 51 3.03 4.43 -12.91
N THR A 52 3.75 3.34 -12.68
CA THR A 52 4.04 2.80 -11.34
C THR A 52 5.46 2.25 -11.29
N PHE A 53 6.02 2.11 -10.09
CA PHE A 53 7.28 1.43 -9.88
C PHE A 53 7.11 -0.09 -10.04
N PRO A 54 8.12 -0.81 -10.58
CA PRO A 54 8.02 -2.24 -10.89
C PRO A 54 8.16 -3.13 -9.64
N ILE A 55 7.39 -2.85 -8.60
CA ILE A 55 7.36 -3.63 -7.36
C ILE A 55 6.36 -4.76 -7.50
N ASN A 56 6.82 -5.99 -7.22
CA ASN A 56 6.02 -7.19 -7.38
C ASN A 56 5.58 -7.78 -6.04
N GLU A 57 6.28 -7.47 -4.95
CA GLU A 57 6.01 -8.03 -3.63
C GLU A 57 6.29 -7.04 -2.50
N ILE A 58 5.66 -7.29 -1.35
CA ILE A 58 5.90 -6.60 -0.07
C ILE A 58 6.18 -7.67 0.98
N ARG A 59 7.32 -7.59 1.65
CA ARG A 59 7.60 -8.37 2.86
C ARG A 59 7.04 -7.62 4.07
N CYS A 60 6.16 -8.27 4.81
CA CYS A 60 5.46 -7.70 5.96
C CYS A 60 5.23 -8.77 7.05
N LYS A 61 4.64 -8.39 8.18
CA LYS A 61 4.29 -9.29 9.28
C LYS A 61 2.79 -9.36 9.48
N ASN A 62 2.24 -10.54 9.67
CA ASN A 62 0.84 -10.73 10.07
C ASN A 62 0.62 -10.34 11.54
N ASP A 63 -0.60 -10.52 12.04
CA ASP A 63 -0.97 -10.17 13.42
C ASP A 63 -0.35 -11.08 14.50
N GLU A 64 0.26 -12.19 14.09
CA GLU A 64 1.03 -13.12 14.92
C GLU A 64 2.55 -12.80 14.87
N GLY A 65 2.95 -11.76 14.12
CA GLY A 65 4.34 -11.36 13.95
C GLY A 65 5.13 -12.22 12.94
N LYS A 66 4.49 -13.19 12.29
CA LYS A 66 5.09 -14.04 11.27
C LYS A 66 5.26 -13.29 9.97
N GLU A 67 6.41 -13.49 9.31
CA GLU A 67 6.67 -12.93 7.99
C GLU A 67 5.73 -13.48 6.92
N VAL A 68 5.25 -12.58 6.07
CA VAL A 68 4.35 -12.84 4.95
C VAL A 68 4.82 -12.02 3.75
N ILE A 69 4.80 -12.65 2.58
CA ILE A 69 5.09 -12.01 1.30
C ILE A 69 3.76 -11.78 0.59
N LEU A 70 3.41 -10.52 0.35
CA LEU A 70 2.21 -10.13 -0.39
C LEU A 70 2.59 -9.79 -1.83
N LYS A 71 1.88 -10.36 -2.80
CA LYS A 71 1.99 -9.93 -4.19
C LYS A 71 1.30 -8.59 -4.40
N ILE A 72 1.96 -7.67 -5.08
CA ILE A 72 1.35 -6.39 -5.46
C ILE A 72 0.21 -6.64 -6.45
N LYS A 73 -0.94 -6.04 -6.14
CA LYS A 73 -2.10 -5.97 -7.01
C LYS A 73 -2.86 -4.65 -6.78
N PRO A 74 -3.74 -4.24 -7.70
CA PRO A 74 -4.44 -2.95 -7.61
C PRO A 74 -5.41 -2.83 -6.42
N SER A 75 -5.66 -3.89 -5.67
CA SER A 75 -6.47 -3.84 -4.46
C SER A 75 -5.63 -3.60 -3.18
N ILE A 76 -4.29 -3.65 -3.26
CA ILE A 76 -3.44 -3.43 -2.09
C ILE A 76 -3.45 -1.95 -1.70
N GLU A 77 -3.71 -1.72 -0.42
CA GLU A 77 -3.73 -0.40 0.21
C GLU A 77 -2.67 -0.33 1.30
N MET A 78 -2.01 0.82 1.38
CA MET A 78 -1.12 1.20 2.47
C MET A 78 -1.83 2.19 3.39
N ARG A 79 -1.85 1.92 4.68
CA ARG A 79 -2.34 2.84 5.71
C ARG A 79 -1.16 3.36 6.51
N VAL A 80 -1.02 4.67 6.55
CA VAL A 80 0.01 5.36 7.32
C VAL A 80 -0.66 6.07 8.48
N THR A 81 -0.25 5.74 9.71
CA THR A 81 -0.67 6.44 10.92
C THR A 81 0.41 7.44 11.31
N TYR A 82 -0.03 8.64 11.68
CA TYR A 82 0.84 9.75 12.03
C TYR A 82 1.03 9.84 13.56
N SER A 83 2.02 10.62 14.00
CA SER A 83 2.25 10.95 15.42
C SER A 83 1.03 11.57 16.12
N ASN A 84 0.21 12.32 15.38
CA ASN A 84 -1.05 12.91 15.87
C ASN A 84 -2.28 11.99 15.73
N ASN A 85 -2.08 10.68 15.53
CA ASN A 85 -3.12 9.67 15.33
C ASN A 85 -4.03 9.85 14.10
N LYS A 86 -3.77 10.85 13.24
CA LYS A 86 -4.41 10.89 11.93
C LYS A 86 -4.02 9.65 11.13
N LYS A 87 -4.75 9.37 10.06
CA LYS A 87 -4.46 8.27 9.14
C LYS A 87 -4.57 8.73 7.70
N SER A 88 -3.81 8.09 6.81
CA SER A 88 -3.96 8.26 5.38
C SER A 88 -3.85 6.91 4.70
N VAL A 89 -4.70 6.71 3.71
CA VAL A 89 -4.77 5.47 2.95
C VAL A 89 -4.34 5.78 1.52
N PHE A 90 -3.41 4.99 1.02
CA PHE A 90 -2.90 5.08 -0.34
C PHE A 90 -3.10 3.76 -1.05
N TYR A 91 -3.31 3.83 -2.36
CA TYR A 91 -3.11 2.68 -3.22
C TYR A 91 -1.62 2.40 -3.34
N PHE A 92 -1.18 1.19 -2.98
CA PHE A 92 0.25 0.91 -2.79
C PHE A 92 1.08 1.07 -4.07
N ASP A 93 0.55 0.63 -5.21
CA ASP A 93 1.16 0.81 -6.53
C ASP A 93 1.10 2.25 -7.06
N LYS A 94 0.59 3.20 -6.27
CA LYS A 94 0.62 4.64 -6.56
C LYS A 94 1.37 5.42 -5.49
N ILE A 95 2.33 4.78 -4.81
CA ILE A 95 3.24 5.45 -3.88
C ILE A 95 4.59 5.71 -4.57
N LYS A 96 5.26 6.74 -4.09
CA LYS A 96 6.63 7.13 -4.41
C LYS A 96 7.36 7.37 -3.10
N VAL A 97 8.57 6.85 -2.97
CA VAL A 97 9.45 7.10 -1.84
C VAL A 97 10.67 7.84 -2.36
N GLU A 98 10.93 9.00 -1.78
CA GLU A 98 12.02 9.90 -2.18
C GLU A 98 12.40 10.78 -0.99
N ASN A 99 13.68 11.04 -0.75
CA ASN A 99 14.13 12.04 0.25
C ASN A 99 13.47 11.94 1.64
N ASN A 100 13.30 10.72 2.15
CA ASN A 100 12.61 10.43 3.41
C ASN A 100 11.11 10.80 3.46
N THR A 101 10.46 10.89 2.31
CA THR A 101 9.01 11.12 2.20
C THR A 101 8.32 9.97 1.47
N ILE A 102 7.05 9.78 1.80
CA ILE A 102 6.11 8.97 1.04
C ILE A 102 5.13 9.93 0.38
N SER A 103 5.13 9.95 -0.95
CA SER A 103 4.06 10.56 -1.73
C SER A 103 3.13 9.47 -2.22
N GLY A 104 1.81 9.63 -2.06
CA GLY A 104 0.85 8.61 -2.47
C GLY A 104 -0.49 9.15 -2.93
N SER A 105 -1.12 8.44 -3.87
CA SER A 105 -2.46 8.78 -4.36
C SER A 105 -3.55 8.13 -3.51
N GLN A 106 -4.52 8.93 -3.05
CA GLN A 106 -5.68 8.45 -2.30
C GLN A 106 -6.84 8.01 -3.22
N SER A 107 -6.76 8.34 -4.51
CA SER A 107 -7.73 7.92 -5.53
C SER A 107 -7.07 7.12 -6.66
N ARG A 108 -7.80 6.15 -7.21
CA ARG A 108 -7.41 5.47 -8.46
C ARG A 108 -7.71 6.33 -9.68
N ILE A 109 -8.81 7.08 -9.63
CA ILE A 109 -9.39 7.83 -10.74
C ILE A 109 -8.82 9.25 -10.80
N PHE A 110 -8.75 9.93 -9.64
CA PHE A 110 -8.28 11.31 -9.54
C PHE A 110 -6.83 11.35 -9.10
N GLY A 111 -5.92 11.37 -10.08
CA GLY A 111 -4.47 11.38 -9.85
C GLY A 111 -3.93 12.62 -9.13
N PHE A 112 -4.69 13.71 -9.04
CA PHE A 112 -4.31 14.93 -8.34
C PHE A 112 -4.50 14.87 -6.82
N ILE A 113 -5.22 13.86 -6.30
CA ILE A 113 -5.40 13.67 -4.86
C ILE A 113 -4.20 12.90 -4.32
N THR A 114 -3.06 13.59 -4.27
CA THR A 114 -1.82 13.09 -3.69
C THR A 114 -1.61 13.69 -2.31
N LYS A 115 -0.90 12.95 -1.47
CA LYS A 115 -0.46 13.44 -0.16
C LYS A 115 0.96 12.99 0.09
N GLU A 116 1.75 13.90 0.66
CA GLU A 116 3.10 13.62 1.11
C GLU A 116 3.13 13.43 2.64
N ILE A 117 3.99 12.51 3.09
CA ILE A 117 4.22 12.21 4.50
C ILE A 117 5.72 12.05 4.73
N HIS A 118 6.29 12.83 5.65
CA HIS A 118 7.67 12.61 6.08
C HIS A 118 7.76 11.39 6.99
N PHE A 119 8.81 10.59 6.84
CA PHE A 119 9.07 9.43 7.68
C PHE A 119 9.12 9.74 9.19
N ARG A 120 9.58 10.94 9.56
CA ARG A 120 9.62 11.39 10.96
C ARG A 120 8.23 11.48 11.61
N ASP A 121 7.19 11.65 10.79
CA ASP A 121 5.82 11.81 11.27
C ASP A 121 5.07 10.47 11.33
N ILE A 122 5.68 9.37 10.87
CA ILE A 122 5.06 8.05 10.78
C ILE A 122 5.26 7.27 12.07
N THR A 123 4.16 6.80 12.66
CA THR A 123 4.17 5.90 13.83
C THR A 123 3.85 4.46 13.46
N LYS A 124 3.08 4.23 12.38
CA LYS A 124 2.69 2.90 11.95
C LYS A 124 2.44 2.84 10.45
N ILE A 125 2.91 1.77 9.81
CA ILE A 125 2.55 1.43 8.44
C ILE A 125 1.85 0.08 8.46
N GLU A 126 0.67 0.04 7.87
CA GLU A 126 -0.15 -1.16 7.71
C GLU A 126 -0.41 -1.40 6.23
N ILE A 127 -0.40 -2.66 5.82
CA ILE A 127 -0.73 -3.11 4.47
C ILE A 127 -1.98 -3.96 4.56
N GLN A 128 -2.92 -3.76 3.65
CA GLN A 128 -4.10 -4.61 3.56
C GLN A 128 -4.51 -4.82 2.12
N ASP A 129 -5.25 -5.89 1.88
CA ASP A 129 -6.00 -6.04 0.65
C ASP A 129 -7.39 -5.39 0.83
N GLY A 130 -7.61 -4.26 0.15
CA GLY A 130 -8.91 -3.58 0.16
C GLY A 130 -10.02 -4.36 -0.54
N ARG A 131 -9.70 -5.50 -1.20
CA ARG A 131 -10.63 -6.42 -1.91
C ARG A 131 -11.50 -5.80 -3.00
N LYS A 132 -11.29 -4.52 -3.30
CA LYS A 132 -11.88 -3.83 -4.43
C LYS A 132 -11.46 -4.59 -5.70
N GLN A 133 -12.41 -4.86 -6.59
CA GLN A 133 -12.23 -5.69 -7.79
C GLN A 133 -11.44 -4.98 -8.91
N PHE A 134 -10.40 -4.24 -8.53
CA PHE A 134 -9.45 -3.66 -9.48
C PHE A 134 -8.52 -4.74 -10.02
N LYS A 135 -8.31 -4.77 -11.34
CA LYS A 135 -7.46 -5.76 -12.02
C LYS A 135 -6.52 -5.07 -12.99
N TYR A 136 -5.27 -5.52 -13.04
CA TYR A 136 -4.39 -5.17 -14.16
C TYR A 136 -4.97 -5.80 -15.44
N VAL A 137 -4.94 -5.06 -16.55
CA VAL A 137 -5.48 -5.47 -17.86
C VAL A 137 -4.56 -5.07 -19.01
#